data_AF-A0A7V5EXH7-F1
#
_entry.id   AF-A0A7V5EXH7-F1
#
_cell.length_a   1.000
_cell.length_b   1.000
_cell.length_c   1.000
_cell.angle_alpha   90.00
_cell.angle_beta   90.00
_cell.angle_gamma   90.00
#
_symmetry.space_group_name_H-M   'P 1'
#
loop_
_entity.id
_entity.type
_entity.pdbx_description
1 polymer ?
#
loop_
_entity_poly.entity_id
_entity_poly.type
_entity_poly.pdbx_seq_one_letter_code
_entity_poly.pdbx_strand_id
1 'polypeptide(L)'
;MGLVRYLLNLFLLALFAWIVLGYVVVFGRLPWGHPVRKVYDFLSRVFEPILRPIRRVVPPVRIGGAALDLSPLILVFGVYLLLAIL
;
A
#
# COMPACT_ATOMS: atom_id res chain seq x y z
N MET A 1 25.26 0.71 4.38
CA MET A 1 24.22 1.56 3.76
C MET A 1 23.44 0.86 2.64
N GLY A 2 24.06 -0.01 1.83
CA GLY A 2 23.36 -0.71 0.72
C GLY A 2 22.19 -1.62 1.12
N LEU A 3 22.32 -2.39 2.21
CA LEU A 3 21.26 -3.32 2.64
C LEU A 3 19.96 -2.59 3.03
N VAL A 4 20.05 -1.50 3.79
CA VAL A 4 18.87 -0.71 4.20
C VAL A 4 18.15 -0.15 2.98
N ARG A 5 18.89 0.43 2.04
CA ARG A 5 18.33 0.92 0.77
C ARG A 5 17.66 -0.20 -0.02
N TYR A 6 18.28 -1.37 -0.10
CA TYR A 6 17.69 -2.54 -0.77
C TYR A 6 16.35 -2.94 -0.12
N LEU A 7 16.30 -3.01 1.21
CA LEU A 7 15.07 -3.35 1.95
C LEU A 7 13.97 -2.30 1.75
N LEU A 8 14.31 -1.01 1.74
CA LEU A 8 13.34 0.07 1.48
C LEU A 8 12.80 0.02 0.04
N ASN A 9 13.64 -0.30 -0.95
CA ASN A 9 13.17 -0.50 -2.32
C ASN A 9 12.25 -1.73 -2.44
N LEU A 10 12.58 -2.82 -1.76
CA LEU A 10 11.71 -4.00 -1.71
C LEU A 10 10.37 -3.70 -1.02
N PHE A 11 10.40 -2.89 0.05
CA PHE A 11 9.20 -2.39 0.71
C PHE A 11 8.32 -1.57 -0.23
N LEU A 12 8.91 -0.62 -0.98
CA LEU A 12 8.19 0.17 -2.00
C LEU A 12 7.58 -0.72 -3.09
N LEU A 13 8.32 -1.73 -3.56
CA LEU A 13 7.80 -2.70 -4.53
C LEU A 13 6.60 -3.48 -3.97
N ALA A 14 6.69 -3.95 -2.72
CA ALA A 14 5.60 -4.66 -2.06
C ALA A 14 4.37 -3.75 -1.85
N LEU A 15 4.58 -2.47 -1.51
CA LEU A 15 3.52 -1.48 -1.36
C LEU A 15 2.84 -1.21 -2.70
N PHE A 16 3.61 -1.06 -3.77
CA PHE A 16 3.08 -0.89 -5.12
C PHE A 16 2.27 -2.11 -5.56
N ALA A 17 2.79 -3.32 -5.32
CA ALA A 17 2.06 -4.57 -5.58
C ALA A 17 0.74 -4.60 -4.80
N TRP A 18 0.74 -4.22 -3.52
CA TRP A 18 -0.48 -4.17 -2.70
C TRP A 18 -1.54 -3.22 -3.28
N ILE A 19 -1.14 -2.03 -3.74
CA ILE A 19 -2.04 -1.05 -4.38
C ILE A 19 -2.67 -1.64 -5.65
N VAL A 20 -1.84 -2.17 -6.55
CA VAL A 20 -2.30 -2.76 -7.82
C VAL A 20 -3.22 -3.94 -7.55
N LEU A 21 -2.84 -4.83 -6.63
CA LEU A 21 -3.65 -5.99 -6.26
C LEU A 21 -4.99 -5.58 -5.63
N GLY A 22 -5.02 -4.50 -4.86
CA GLY A 22 -6.27 -3.95 -4.32
C GLY A 22 -7.26 -3.59 -5.43
N TYR A 23 -6.80 -2.92 -6.48
CA TYR A 23 -7.64 -2.62 -7.64
C TYR A 23 -8.08 -3.89 -8.38
N VAL A 24 -7.17 -4.85 -8.58
CA VAL A 24 -7.51 -6.14 -9.21
C VAL A 24 -8.58 -6.90 -8.42
N VAL A 25 -8.45 -6.96 -7.09
CA VAL A 25 -9.40 -7.64 -6.21
C VAL A 25 -10.77 -6.95 -6.20
N VAL A 26 -10.79 -5.61 -6.10
CA VAL A 26 -12.03 -4.82 -6.03
C VAL A 26 -12.77 -4.80 -7.36
N PHE A 27 -12.09 -4.43 -8.45
CA PHE A 27 -12.72 -4.33 -9.77
C PHE A 27 -13.00 -5.71 -10.38
N GLY A 28 -12.12 -6.68 -10.15
CA GLY A 28 -12.29 -8.06 -10.61
C GLY A 28 -13.24 -8.90 -9.76
N ARG A 29 -13.74 -8.36 -8.63
CA ARG A 29 -14.63 -9.05 -7.67
C ARG A 29 -14.14 -10.45 -7.30
N LEU A 30 -12.84 -10.57 -7.02
CA LEU A 30 -12.20 -11.87 -6.82
C LEU A 30 -12.72 -12.58 -5.57
N PRO A 31 -13.06 -13.88 -5.66
CA PRO A 31 -13.59 -14.64 -4.54
C PRO A 31 -12.51 -14.91 -3.47
N TRP A 32 -12.93 -15.17 -2.23
CA TRP A 32 -12.04 -15.39 -1.07
C TRP A 32 -10.99 -16.49 -1.26
N GLY A 33 -11.30 -17.53 -2.04
CA GLY A 33 -10.37 -18.61 -2.34
C GLY A 33 -9.29 -18.27 -3.36
N HIS A 34 -9.41 -17.15 -4.08
CA HIS A 34 -8.55 -16.83 -5.22
C HIS A 34 -7.10 -16.56 -4.79
N PRO A 35 -6.08 -17.15 -5.44
CA PRO A 35 -4.67 -16.97 -5.05
C PRO A 35 -4.24 -15.50 -4.97
N VAL A 36 -4.64 -14.68 -5.94
CA VAL A 36 -4.34 -13.24 -5.97
C VAL A 36 -4.93 -12.50 -4.77
N ARG A 37 -6.15 -12.86 -4.33
CA ARG A 37 -6.75 -12.26 -3.14
C ARG A 37 -6.00 -12.67 -1.88
N LYS A 38 -5.52 -13.91 -1.78
CA LYS A 38 -4.70 -14.34 -0.63
C LYS A 38 -3.40 -13.52 -0.51
N VAL A 39 -2.74 -13.23 -1.63
CA VAL A 39 -1.55 -12.36 -1.64
C VAL A 39 -1.92 -10.93 -1.22
N TYR A 40 -3.00 -10.39 -1.76
CA TYR A 40 -3.51 -9.07 -1.35
C TYR A 40 -3.82 -9.01 0.15
N ASP A 41 -4.50 -10.02 0.70
CA ASP A 41 -4.86 -10.10 2.12
C ASP A 41 -3.60 -10.20 3.01
N PHE A 42 -2.59 -10.96 2.57
CA PHE A 42 -1.30 -11.02 3.25
C PHE A 42 -0.62 -9.64 3.31
N LEU A 43 -0.49 -8.97 2.16
CA LEU A 43 0.09 -7.64 2.09
C LEU A 43 -0.74 -6.61 2.88
N SER A 44 -2.06 -6.76 2.91
CA SER A 44 -2.94 -5.91 3.70
C SER A 44 -2.63 -6.01 5.19
N ARG A 45 -2.35 -7.22 5.72
CA ARG A 45 -1.93 -7.40 7.11
C ARG A 45 -0.60 -6.72 7.42
N VAL A 46 0.29 -6.60 6.44
CA VAL A 46 1.59 -5.93 6.57
C VAL A 46 1.42 -4.40 6.54
N PHE A 47 0.64 -3.87 5.61
CA PHE A 47 0.55 -2.42 5.40
C PHE A 47 -0.52 -1.73 6.23
N GLU A 48 -1.60 -2.41 6.63
CA GLU A 48 -2.70 -1.80 7.38
C GLU A 48 -2.25 -1.14 8.70
N PRO A 49 -1.37 -1.74 9.52
CA PRO A 49 -0.86 -1.09 10.73
C PRO A 49 -0.07 0.20 10.46
N ILE A 50 0.55 0.32 9.28
CA ILE A 50 1.37 1.46 8.86
C ILE A 50 0.49 2.55 8.25
N LEU A 51 -0.47 2.17 7.42
CA LEU A 51 -1.37 3.09 6.72
C LEU A 51 -2.48 3.62 7.63
N ARG A 52 -2.95 2.84 8.62
CA ARG A 52 -4.06 3.25 9.50
C ARG A 52 -3.77 4.56 10.28
N PRO A 53 -2.58 4.77 10.87
CA PRO A 53 -2.22 6.07 11.45
C PRO A 53 -2.25 7.21 10.44
N ILE A 54 -1.76 6.99 9.21
CA ILE A 54 -1.75 7.99 8.15
C ILE A 54 -3.19 8.38 7.78
N ARG A 55 -4.09 7.39 7.63
CA ARG A 55 -5.52 7.61 7.33
C ARG A 55 -6.27 8.36 8.43
N ARG A 56 -5.77 8.37 9.68
CA ARG A 56 -6.36 9.18 10.76
C ARG A 56 -6.06 10.66 10.58
N VAL A 57 -4.93 11.00 9.95
CA VAL A 57 -4.52 12.39 9.69
C VAL A 57 -5.03 12.86 8.34
N VAL A 58 -4.88 12.03 7.31
CA VAL A 58 -5.35 12.29 5.94
C VAL A 58 -6.40 11.24 5.58
N PRO A 59 -7.69 11.51 5.90
CA PRO A 59 -8.76 10.58 5.61
C PRO A 59 -8.96 10.38 4.09
N PRO A 60 -9.50 9.23 3.66
CA PRO A 60 -9.78 8.97 2.26
C PRO A 60 -10.70 10.04 1.65
N VAL A 61 -10.37 10.48 0.44
CA VAL A 61 -11.17 11.45 -0.30
C VAL A 61 -12.28 10.71 -1.05
N ARG A 62 -13.53 11.11 -0.84
CA ARG A 62 -14.66 10.52 -1.56
C ARG A 62 -14.83 11.22 -2.91
N ILE A 63 -14.82 10.44 -3.99
CA ILE A 63 -15.05 10.92 -5.34
C ILE A 63 -16.14 10.04 -5.97
N GLY A 64 -17.32 10.61 -6.16
CA GLY A 64 -18.51 9.87 -6.58
C GLY A 64 -18.92 8.81 -5.56
N GLY A 65 -19.05 7.55 -6.02
CA GLY A 65 -19.41 6.39 -5.18
C GLY A 65 -18.22 5.65 -4.57
N ALA A 66 -16.98 6.12 -4.78
CA ALA A 66 -15.77 5.46 -4.31
C ALA A 66 -14.96 6.36 -3.35
N ALA A 67 -14.22 5.72 -2.43
CA ALA A 67 -13.23 6.40 -1.61
C ALA A 67 -11.83 6.14 -2.17
N LEU A 68 -11.09 7.21 -2.45
CA LEU A 68 -9.70 7.17 -2.85
C LEU A 68 -8.81 7.30 -1.61
N ASP A 69 -8.00 6.28 -1.35
CA ASP A 69 -7.07 6.26 -0.24
C ASP A 69 -5.74 6.92 -0.64
N LEU A 70 -5.46 8.08 -0.05
CA LEU A 70 -4.22 8.83 -0.27
C LEU A 70 -3.07 8.38 0.66
N SER A 71 -3.36 7.56 1.68
CA SER A 71 -2.35 7.12 2.64
C SER A 71 -1.16 6.37 2.03
N PRO A 72 -1.30 5.53 0.98
CA PRO A 72 -0.16 4.85 0.36
C PRO A 72 0.76 5.83 -0.35
N LEU A 73 0.22 6.89 -0.95
CA LEU A 73 1.01 7.94 -1.61
C LEU A 73 1.87 8.70 -0.59
N ILE A 74 1.28 9.04 0.56
CA ILE A 74 2.01 9.68 1.66
C ILE A 74 3.14 8.77 2.18
N LEU A 75 2.86 7.47 2.32
CA LEU A 75 3.86 6.49 2.74
C LEU A 75 5.02 6.38 1.73
N VAL A 76 4.71 6.30 0.43
CA VAL A 76 5.72 6.30 -0.65
C VAL A 76 6.60 7.54 -0.55
N PHE A 77 6.00 8.72 -0.41
CA PHE A 77 6.74 9.97 -0.27
C PHE A 77 7.67 9.97 0.94
N GLY A 78 7.18 9.53 2.11
CA GLY A 78 7.99 9.42 3.32
C GLY A 78 9.18 8.47 3.17
N VAL A 79 9.00 7.34 2.47
CA VAL A 79 10.10 6.40 2.22
C VAL A 79 11.12 6.95 1.22
N TYR A 80 10.69 7.68 0.19
CA TYR A 80 11.62 8.36 -0.73
C TYR A 80 12.44 9.45 -0.03
N LEU A 81 11.84 10.22 0.87
CA LEU A 81 12.57 11.18 1.69
C LEU A 81 13.62 10.48 2.56
N LEU A 82 13.26 9.34 3.16
CA LEU A 82 14.21 8.55 3.95
C LEU A 82 15.37 8.02 3.09
N LEU A 83 15.07 7.53 1.88
CA LEU A 83 16.07 7.07 0.91
C LEU A 83 17.00 8.18 0.39
N ALA A 84 16.54 9.43 0.37
CA ALA A 84 17.33 10.56 -0.08
C ALA A 84 18.41 10.98 0.93
N ILE A 85 18.22 10.66 2.22
CA ILE A 85 19.10 11.07 3.33
C ILE A 85 20.00 9.92 3.80
N LEU A 86 19.52 8.67 3.72
CA LEU A 86 20.38 7.46 3.72
C LEU A 86 21.30 7.46 2.50
#